data_AF-A0A9D9C1X3-F1
#
_entry.id   AF-A0A9D9C1X3-F1
#
_cell.length_a   1.000
_cell.length_b   1.000
_cell.length_c   1.000
_cell.angle_alpha   90.00
_cell.angle_beta   90.00
_cell.angle_gamma   90.00
#
_symmetry.space_group_name_H-M   'P 1'
#
loop_
_entity.id
_entity.type
_entity.pdbx_description
1 polymer ?
#
loop_
_entity_poly.entity_id
_entity_poly.type
_entity_poly.pdbx_seq_one_letter_code
_entity_poly.pdbx_strand_id
1 'polypeptide(L)' 'HSDIGQMNLYLNYFQTEVCQHDDNPPIGIVLGARKDELLMEYALQGITNQLFTAKYQLYLPKREELQAQLDALLSNEE' A
#
# COMPACT_ATOMS: atom_id res chain seq x y z
N HIS A 1 -6.12 -13.77 9.72
CA HIS A 1 -5.41 -14.88 9.03
C HIS A 1 -6.05 -15.24 7.68
N SER A 2 -7.36 -15.03 7.46
CA SER A 2 -7.99 -15.29 6.15
C SER A 2 -7.62 -14.23 5.09
N ASP A 3 -7.50 -12.96 5.45
CA ASP A 3 -7.39 -11.86 4.49
C ASP A 3 -6.00 -11.72 3.83
N ILE A 4 -4.95 -12.20 4.50
CA ILE A 4 -3.55 -12.05 4.05
C ILE A 4 -3.23 -13.06 2.94
N GLY A 5 -3.67 -14.31 3.10
CA GLY A 5 -3.51 -15.34 2.06
C GLY A 5 -4.26 -14.97 0.78
N GLN A 6 -5.40 -14.27 0.92
CA GLN A 6 -6.16 -13.74 -0.21
C GLN A 6 -5.37 -12.63 -0.95
N MET A 7 -4.71 -11.71 -0.22
CA MET A 7 -3.95 -10.63 -0.87
C MET A 7 -2.80 -11.15 -1.74
N ASN A 8 -2.04 -12.14 -1.26
CA ASN A 8 -0.97 -12.75 -2.07
C ASN A 8 -1.51 -13.41 -3.34
N LEU A 9 -2.67 -14.07 -3.25
CA LEU A 9 -3.32 -14.67 -4.42
C LEU A 9 -3.65 -13.61 -5.46
N TYR A 10 -4.24 -12.48 -5.04
CA TYR A 10 -4.61 -11.40 -5.97
C TYR A 10 -3.40 -10.75 -6.63
N LEU A 11 -2.33 -10.47 -5.88
CA LEU A 11 -1.12 -9.86 -6.44
C LEU A 11 -0.43 -10.79 -7.45
N ASN A 12 -0.31 -12.07 -7.14
CA ASN A 12 0.31 -13.04 -8.03
C ASN A 12 -0.54 -13.29 -9.28
N TYR A 13 -1.87 -13.35 -9.13
CA TYR A 13 -2.79 -13.44 -10.26
C TYR A 13 -2.66 -12.23 -11.18
N PHE A 14 -2.64 -11.02 -10.63
CA PHE A 14 -2.48 -9.81 -11.44
C PHE A 14 -1.13 -9.78 -12.16
N GLN A 15 -0.06 -10.15 -11.47
CA GLN A 15 1.28 -10.19 -12.05
C GLN A 15 1.39 -11.17 -13.22
N THR A 16 0.67 -12.29 -13.15
CA THR A 16 0.82 -13.40 -14.12
C THR A 16 -0.18 -13.28 -15.27
N GLU A 17 -1.42 -12.89 -14.98
CA GLU A 17 -2.54 -12.97 -15.93
C GLU A 17 -2.96 -11.60 -16.49
N VAL A 18 -2.57 -10.49 -15.86
CA VAL A 18 -3.05 -9.14 -16.21
C VAL A 18 -1.92 -8.19 -16.61
N CYS A 19 -0.82 -8.17 -15.85
CA CYS A 19 0.34 -7.33 -16.15
C CYS A 19 1.01 -7.78 -17.46
N GLN A 20 1.30 -6.80 -18.32
CA GLN A 20 2.14 -7.02 -19.50
C GLN A 20 3.62 -6.83 -19.16
N HIS A 21 4.50 -7.19 -20.09
CA HIS A 21 5.95 -7.17 -19.85
C HIS A 21 6.50 -5.77 -19.53
N ASP A 22 5.78 -4.73 -19.98
CA ASP A 22 6.17 -3.33 -19.81
C ASP A 22 5.48 -2.66 -18.61
N ASP A 23 4.61 -3.39 -17.90
CA ASP A 23 3.91 -2.87 -16.73
C ASP A 23 4.77 -2.94 -15.46
N ASN A 24 4.54 -1.98 -14.56
CA ASN A 24 5.14 -2.02 -13.23
C ASN A 24 4.55 -3.17 -12.38
N PRO A 25 5.32 -3.72 -11.41
CA PRO A 25 4.81 -4.75 -10.51
C PRO A 25 3.52 -4.32 -9.81
N PRO A 26 2.55 -5.24 -9.63
CA PRO A 26 1.28 -4.89 -8.99
C PRO A 26 1.50 -4.51 -7.52
N ILE A 27 0.81 -3.46 -7.10
CA ILE A 27 0.88 -2.91 -5.74
C ILE A 27 -0.41 -3.28 -5.01
N GLY A 28 -0.28 -3.84 -3.80
CA GLY A 28 -1.43 -4.10 -2.94
C GLY A 28 -1.56 -3.04 -1.86
N ILE A 29 -2.79 -2.53 -1.67
CA ILE A 29 -3.10 -1.51 -0.68
C ILE A 29 -4.13 -2.08 0.28
N VAL A 30 -3.78 -2.13 1.57
CA VAL A 30 -4.69 -2.54 2.63
C VAL A 30 -5.22 -1.30 3.34
N LEU A 31 -6.54 -1.08 3.24
CA LEU A 31 -7.23 0.07 3.85
C LEU A 31 -7.92 -0.34 5.15
N GLY A 32 -7.39 0.13 6.27
CA GLY A 32 -7.98 -0.05 7.61
C GLY A 32 -8.43 1.28 8.20
N ALA A 33 -9.56 1.28 8.92
CA ALA A 33 -10.05 2.45 9.64
C ALA A 33 -9.15 2.85 10.84
N ARG A 34 -8.32 1.91 11.31
CA ARG A 34 -7.32 2.13 12.36
C ARG A 34 -6.00 1.48 11.95
N LYS A 35 -4.90 2.16 12.26
CA LYS A 35 -3.53 1.71 11.99
C LYS A 35 -3.08 0.86 13.18
N ASP A 36 -3.53 -0.39 13.29
CA ASP A 36 -2.89 -1.35 14.21
C ASP A 36 -1.62 -1.87 13.52
N GLU A 37 -0.61 -1.00 13.55
CA GLU A 37 0.66 -1.10 12.83
C GLU A 37 1.40 -2.40 13.19
N LEU A 38 1.39 -2.77 14.48
CA LEU A 38 2.03 -3.97 14.98
C LEU A 38 1.44 -5.26 14.39
N LEU A 39 0.11 -5.39 14.37
CA LEU A 39 -0.56 -6.59 13.87
C LEU A 39 -0.46 -6.69 12.34
N MET A 40 -0.42 -5.55 11.64
CA MET A 40 -0.10 -5.52 10.22
C MET A 40 1.35 -5.91 9.95
N GLU A 41 2.35 -5.37 10.65
CA GLU A 41 3.75 -5.72 10.39
C GLU A 41 4.01 -7.23 10.54
N TYR A 42 3.47 -7.87 11.58
CA TYR A 42 3.56 -9.32 11.75
C TYR A 42 2.79 -10.10 10.68
N ALA A 43 1.68 -9.57 10.18
CA ALA A 43 0.93 -10.15 9.06
C ALA A 43 1.68 -10.04 7.72
N LEU A 44 2.53 -9.02 7.56
CA LEU A 44 3.22 -8.69 6.31
C LEU A 44 4.62 -9.27 6.19
N GLN A 45 5.24 -9.74 7.28
CA GLN A 45 6.59 -10.31 7.31
C GLN A 45 6.85 -11.49 6.34
N GLY A 46 5.83 -12.06 5.71
CA GLY A 46 5.94 -13.13 4.71
C GLY A 46 5.50 -12.77 3.29
N ILE A 47 5.19 -11.50 3.02
CA ILE A 47 4.72 -11.03 1.70
C ILE A 47 5.88 -10.31 1.00
N THR A 48 6.41 -10.91 -0.05
CA THR A 48 7.53 -10.36 -0.84
C THR A 48 7.12 -9.27 -1.83
N ASN A 49 5.82 -9.10 -2.08
CA ASN A 49 5.32 -8.08 -2.99
C ASN A 49 5.14 -6.74 -2.25
N GLN A 50 5.46 -5.63 -2.92
CA GLN A 50 5.46 -4.28 -2.35
C GLN A 50 4.05 -3.90 -1.85
N LEU A 51 3.77 -4.18 -0.57
CA LEU A 51 2.50 -3.88 0.05
C LEU A 51 2.64 -2.63 0.92
N PHE A 52 1.85 -1.61 0.62
CA PHE A 52 1.85 -0.35 1.37
C PHE A 52 0.66 -0.29 2.31
N THR A 53 0.89 0.18 3.54
CA THR A 53 -0.16 0.39 4.53
C THR A 53 -0.55 1.87 4.54
N ALA A 54 -1.78 2.17 4.10
CA ALA A 54 -2.30 3.53 4.08
C ALA A 54 -3.48 3.65 5.03
N LYS A 55 -3.45 4.65 5.93
CA LYS A 55 -4.59 4.98 6.77
C LYS A 55 -5.64 5.69 5.90
N TYR A 56 -6.83 5.12 5.80
CA TYR A 56 -7.93 5.77 5.10
C TYR A 56 -8.53 6.88 5.97
N GLN A 57 -8.45 8.13 5.51
CA GLN A 57 -9.24 9.23 6.07
C GLN A 57 -10.55 9.34 5.30
N LEU A 58 -11.68 9.37 6.01
CA LEU A 58 -13.02 9.53 5.42
C LEU A 58 -13.22 10.85 4.67
N TYR A 59 -12.33 11.81 4.89
CA TYR A 59 -12.33 13.11 4.25
C TYR A 59 -11.05 13.28 3.43
N LEU A 60 -11.19 13.83 2.21
CA LEU A 60 -10.05 14.28 1.42
C LEU A 60 -9.41 15.47 2.15
N PRO A 61 -8.10 15.42 2.49
CA PRO A 61 -7.41 16.55 3.09
C PRO A 61 -7.47 17.78 2.18
N LYS A 62 -7.28 18.96 2.75
CA LYS A 62 -7.28 20.18 1.94
C LYS A 62 -6.07 20.18 1.00
N ARG A 63 -6.19 20.86 -0.14
CA ARG A 63 -5.14 20.94 -1.15
C ARG A 63 -3.82 21.45 -0.56
N GLU A 64 -3.91 22.43 0.34
CA GLU A 64 -2.75 23.04 0.99
C GLU A 64 -2.02 22.04 1.91
N GLU A 65 -2.76 21.17 2.59
CA GLU A 65 -2.20 20.13 3.45
C GLU A 65 -1.49 19.04 2.64
N LEU A 66 -2.05 18.64 1.49
CA LEU A 66 -1.42 17.70 0.58
C LEU A 66 -0.14 18.27 -0.03
N GLN A 67 -0.17 19.55 -0.43
CA GLN A 67 1.00 20.20 -1.02
C GLN A 67 2.13 20.35 -0.01
N ALA A 68 1.83 20.74 1.23
CA ALA A 68 2.82 20.81 2.30
C ALA A 68 3.46 19.44 2.61
N GLN A 69 2.68 18.35 2.59
CA GLN A 69 3.22 17.00 2.78
C GLN A 69 4.10 16.55 1.61
N LEU A 70 3.69 16.86 0.37
CA LEU A 70 4.48 16.54 -0.81
C LEU A 70 5.83 17.27 -0.80
N ASP A 71 5.82 18.57 -0.51
CA ASP A 71 7.03 19.40 -0.42
C ASP A 71 7.97 18.86 0.68
N ALA A 72 7.42 18.48 1.83
CA ALA A 72 8.19 17.89 2.94
C ALA A 72 8.86 16.55 2.55
N LEU A 73 8.15 15.69 1.80
CA LEU A 73 8.70 14.42 1.33
C LEU A 73 9.84 14.65 0.31
N LEU A 74 9.64 15.56 -0.64
CA LEU A 74 10.66 15.90 -1.65
C LEU A 74 11.90 16.55 -1.01
N SER A 75 11.74 17.31 0.07
CA SER A 75 12.88 17.90 0.80
C SER A 75 13.63 16.90 1.70
N ASN A 76 13.04 15.75 2.03
CA ASN A 76 13.67 14.71 2.86
C ASN A 76 14.46 13.68 2.03
N GLU A 77 14.50 13.82 0.70
CA GLU A 77 15.32 13.00 -0.20
C GLU A 77 16.72 13.62 -0.50
N GLU A 78 17.08 14.74 0.17
CA GLU A 78 18.45 15.30 0.23
C GLU A 78 19.18 14.89 1.52
#